data_AF-G8FVA7-F1
#
_entry.id   AF-G8FVA7-F1
#
_cell.length_a   1.000
_cell.length_b   1.000
_cell.length_c   1.000
_cell.angle_alpha   90.00
_cell.angle_beta   90.00
_cell.angle_gamma   90.00
#
_symmetry.space_group_name_H-M   'P 1'
#
loop_
_entity.id
_entity.type
_entity.pdbx_description
1 polymer ?
#
loop_
_entity_poly.entity_id
_entity_poly.type
_entity_poly.pdbx_seq_one_letter_code
_entity_poly.pdbx_strand_id
1 'polypeptide(L)'
;VKGTQLVGSDGNAVALHGMSLFWSEEPWGATFYNATAIKAIKCSWNSNVIRAALAGYVDNAKGKQTELAKVEIAIQAAIDIGIYV
;
A
#
# COMPACT_ATOMS: atom_id res chain seq x y z
N VAL A 1 -9.10 -17.35 0.31
CA VAL A 1 -10.13 -17.31 -0.76
C VAL A 1 -10.92 -18.61 -0.72
N LYS A 2 -12.26 -18.56 -0.81
CA LYS A 2 -13.15 -19.72 -0.84
C LYS A 2 -14.14 -19.56 -2.00
N GLY A 3 -14.04 -20.42 -3.01
CA GLY A 3 -14.80 -20.26 -4.25
C GLY A 3 -14.52 -18.89 -4.89
N THR A 4 -15.56 -18.08 -5.05
CA THR A 4 -15.47 -16.72 -5.62
C THR A 4 -15.28 -15.62 -4.57
N GLN A 5 -15.18 -15.94 -3.28
CA GLN A 5 -15.11 -14.94 -2.21
C GLN A 5 -13.74 -14.88 -1.54
N LEU A 6 -13.30 -13.65 -1.25
CA LEU A 6 -12.26 -13.41 -0.25
C LEU A 6 -12.87 -13.64 1.13
N VAL A 7 -12.17 -14.40 1.98
CA VAL A 7 -12.61 -14.73 3.33
C VAL A 7 -11.48 -14.54 4.33
N GLY A 8 -11.82 -14.16 5.55
CA GLY A 8 -10.90 -14.09 6.69
C GLY A 8 -10.54 -15.47 7.24
N SER A 9 -9.63 -15.51 8.21
CA SER A 9 -9.23 -16.76 8.91
C SER A 9 -10.38 -17.40 9.70
N ASP A 10 -11.39 -16.62 10.07
CA ASP A 10 -12.64 -17.06 10.69
C ASP A 10 -13.67 -17.61 9.68
N GLY A 11 -13.37 -17.55 8.38
CA GLY A 11 -14.24 -18.00 7.31
C GLY A 11 -15.31 -17.00 6.88
N ASN A 12 -15.37 -15.81 7.49
CA ASN A 12 -16.31 -14.76 7.11
C ASN A 12 -15.84 -14.05 5.82
N ALA A 13 -16.79 -13.62 4.99
CA ALA A 13 -16.47 -12.87 3.78
C ALA A 13 -15.83 -11.51 4.10
N VAL A 14 -14.82 -11.12 3.32
CA VAL A 14 -14.09 -9.85 3.48
C VAL A 14 -14.18 -9.03 2.19
N ALA A 15 -14.48 -7.75 2.32
CA ALA A 15 -14.36 -6.77 1.26
C ALA A 15 -13.27 -5.75 1.62
N LEU A 16 -12.32 -5.54 0.72
CA LEU A 16 -11.25 -4.57 0.88
C LEU A 16 -11.58 -3.30 0.09
N HIS A 17 -11.66 -2.16 0.77
CA HIS A 17 -11.92 -0.85 0.20
C HIS A 17 -10.79 0.08 0.61
N GLY A 18 -10.19 0.74 -0.37
CA GLY A 18 -9.03 1.57 -0.11
C GLY A 18 -8.46 2.26 -1.34
N MET A 19 -7.25 2.78 -1.18
CA MET A 19 -6.63 3.68 -2.14
C MET A 19 -5.35 3.09 -2.70
N SER A 20 -5.10 3.37 -3.98
CA SER A 20 -3.78 3.19 -4.56
C SER A 20 -2.98 4.47 -4.37
N LEU A 21 -1.75 4.33 -3.88
CA LEU A 21 -0.76 5.38 -4.05
C LEU A 21 -0.46 5.54 -5.54
N PHE A 22 -0.03 6.73 -5.93
CA PHE A 22 0.48 6.98 -7.27
C PHE A 22 1.84 6.29 -7.45
N TRP A 23 2.32 6.27 -8.69
CA TRP A 23 3.62 5.72 -9.09
C TRP A 23 4.75 6.19 -8.16
N SER A 24 5.55 5.23 -7.67
CA SER A 24 6.57 5.50 -6.66
C SER A 24 7.70 6.40 -7.19
N GLU A 25 7.99 6.33 -8.49
CA GLU A 25 9.04 7.07 -9.18
C GLU A 25 8.65 8.53 -9.44
N GLU A 26 7.35 8.81 -9.48
CA GLU A 26 6.85 10.13 -9.79
C GLU A 26 7.01 11.07 -8.58
N PRO A 27 7.74 12.19 -8.67
CA PRO A 27 8.07 13.02 -7.51
C PRO A 27 6.89 13.46 -6.65
N TRP A 28 5.76 13.84 -7.25
CA TRP A 28 4.56 14.25 -6.50
C TRP A 28 3.87 13.06 -5.85
N GLY A 29 3.83 11.90 -6.52
CA GLY A 29 3.30 10.65 -5.97
C GLY A 29 4.16 10.10 -4.83
N ALA A 30 5.48 10.14 -4.99
CA ALA A 30 6.47 9.66 -4.04
C ALA A 30 6.33 10.30 -2.65
N THR A 31 5.85 11.55 -2.58
CA THR A 31 5.63 12.25 -1.31
C THR A 31 4.63 11.55 -0.39
N PHE A 32 3.75 10.69 -0.91
CA PHE A 32 2.73 9.98 -0.13
C PHE A 32 3.20 8.61 0.41
N TYR A 33 4.42 8.16 0.09
CA TYR A 33 4.99 6.92 0.61
C TYR A 33 5.56 7.13 2.03
N ASN A 34 4.68 7.45 2.98
CA ASN A 34 5.04 7.69 4.37
C ASN A 34 3.90 7.33 5.34
N ALA A 35 4.24 7.16 6.61
CA ALA A 35 3.29 6.75 7.65
C ALA A 35 2.15 7.76 7.88
N THR A 36 2.40 9.06 7.72
CA THR A 36 1.37 10.10 7.91
C THR A 36 0.27 9.98 6.86
N ALA A 37 0.63 9.81 5.59
CA ALA A 37 -0.34 9.64 4.51
C ALA A 37 -1.16 8.34 4.69
N ILE A 38 -0.49 7.24 5.04
CA ILE A 38 -1.14 5.93 5.23
C ILE A 38 -2.10 5.96 6.42
N LYS A 39 -1.70 6.61 7.51
CA LYS A 39 -2.59 6.84 8.66
C LYS A 39 -3.81 7.68 8.28
N ALA A 40 -3.66 8.71 7.45
CA ALA A 40 -4.79 9.50 6.98
C ALA A 40 -5.75 8.66 6.12
N ILE A 41 -5.23 7.82 5.21
CA ILE A 41 -6.04 6.91 4.39
C ILE A 41 -6.86 5.96 5.28
N LYS A 42 -6.25 5.39 6.35
CA LYS A 42 -7.00 4.57 7.31
C LYS A 42 -8.01 5.40 8.09
N CYS A 43 -7.55 6.37 8.86
CA CYS A 43 -8.33 6.99 9.93
C CYS A 43 -9.33 8.02 9.41
N SER A 44 -8.98 8.76 8.36
CA SER A 44 -9.84 9.80 7.81
C SER A 44 -10.76 9.27 6.72
N TRP A 45 -10.31 8.30 5.92
CA TRP A 45 -11.07 7.78 4.78
C TRP A 45 -11.64 6.37 5.02
N ASN A 46 -11.46 5.82 6.21
CA ASN A 46 -11.97 4.50 6.61
C ASN A 46 -11.54 3.36 5.67
N SER A 47 -10.34 3.46 5.10
CA SER A 47 -9.78 2.43 4.23
C SER A 47 -9.21 1.27 5.06
N ASN A 48 -9.38 0.05 4.58
CA ASN A 48 -8.82 -1.16 5.19
C ASN A 48 -7.70 -1.80 4.35
N VAL A 49 -7.37 -1.20 3.20
CA VAL A 49 -6.25 -1.59 2.34
C VAL A 49 -5.62 -0.36 1.72
N ILE A 50 -4.31 -0.39 1.48
CA ILE A 50 -3.65 0.49 0.51
C ILE A 50 -3.06 -0.36 -0.62
N ARG A 51 -2.74 0.25 -1.77
CA ARG A 51 -1.88 -0.37 -2.78
C ARG A 51 -0.63 0.49 -2.96
N ALA A 52 0.54 -0.08 -2.72
CA ALA A 52 1.82 0.55 -3.04
C ALA A 52 2.18 0.29 -4.51
N ALA A 53 2.17 1.34 -5.34
CA ALA A 53 2.36 1.24 -6.79
C ALA A 53 3.84 1.40 -7.17
N LEU A 54 4.60 0.30 -7.07
CA LEU A 54 6.02 0.27 -7.45
C LEU A 54 6.21 0.51 -8.95
N ALA A 55 7.13 1.42 -9.29
CA ALA A 55 7.63 1.65 -10.64
C ALA A 55 8.11 0.36 -11.33
N GLY A 56 7.63 0.09 -12.54
CA GLY A 56 8.05 -1.08 -13.32
C GLY A 56 9.33 -0.88 -14.14
N TYR A 57 9.62 0.37 -14.55
CA TYR A 57 10.65 0.70 -15.53
C TYR A 57 11.71 1.64 -14.95
N VAL A 58 12.51 1.12 -14.03
CA VAL A 58 13.69 1.83 -13.51
C VAL A 58 14.95 1.13 -14.02
N ASP A 59 15.62 1.75 -14.99
CA ASP A 59 16.71 1.12 -15.77
C ASP A 59 18.07 1.07 -15.05
N ASN A 60 18.12 1.31 -13.74
CA ASN A 60 19.34 1.13 -12.95
C ASN A 60 19.07 0.58 -11.54
N ALA A 61 20.06 -0.15 -11.00
CA ALA A 61 19.93 -0.85 -9.72
C ALA A 61 19.68 0.10 -8.53
N LYS A 62 20.32 1.28 -8.53
CA LYS A 62 20.16 2.27 -7.46
C LYS A 62 18.75 2.83 -7.42
N GLY A 63 18.17 3.12 -8.58
CA GLY A 63 16.78 3.55 -8.72
C GLY A 63 15.82 2.46 -8.23
N LYS A 64 16.03 1.21 -8.65
CA LYS A 64 15.22 0.07 -8.16
C LYS A 64 15.22 -0.04 -6.63
N GLN A 65 16.40 0.08 -6.00
CA GLN A 65 16.51 0.09 -4.53
C GLN A 65 15.79 1.27 -3.89
N THR A 66 15.87 2.45 -4.51
CA THR A 66 15.19 3.66 -4.02
C THR A 66 13.66 3.48 -4.05
N GLU A 67 13.13 2.91 -5.13
CA GLU A 67 11.70 2.65 -5.27
C GLU A 67 11.19 1.54 -4.33
N LEU A 68 11.99 0.49 -4.14
CA LEU A 68 11.69 -0.56 -3.16
C LEU A 68 11.65 -0.01 -1.73
N ALA A 69 12.60 0.85 -1.34
CA ALA A 69 12.63 1.44 -0.01
C ALA A 69 11.36 2.26 0.29
N LYS A 70 10.81 2.98 -0.69
CA LYS A 70 9.53 3.70 -0.54
C LYS A 70 8.37 2.73 -0.29
N VAL A 71 8.32 1.62 -1.02
CA VAL A 71 7.30 0.58 -0.86
C VAL A 71 7.42 -0.10 0.50
N GLU A 72 8.63 -0.39 0.97
CA GLU A 72 8.89 -0.95 2.30
C GLU A 72 8.38 -0.02 3.42
N ILE A 73 8.61 1.29 3.29
CA ILE A 73 8.07 2.29 4.22
C ILE A 73 6.54 2.22 4.24
N ALA A 74 5.90 2.12 3.06
CA ALA A 74 4.46 2.04 2.97
C ALA A 74 3.91 0.74 3.60
N ILE A 75 4.57 -0.39 3.36
CA ILE A 75 4.22 -1.69 3.94
C ILE A 75 4.32 -1.63 5.47
N GLN A 76 5.45 -1.14 6.00
CA GLN A 76 5.65 -1.09 7.45
C GLN A 76 4.61 -0.19 8.11
N ALA A 77 4.32 0.98 7.52
CA ALA A 77 3.29 1.87 8.04
C ALA A 77 1.89 1.24 8.04
N ALA A 78 1.54 0.45 7.01
CA ALA A 78 0.27 -0.27 6.94
C ALA A 78 0.17 -1.36 8.03
N ILE A 79 1.27 -2.09 8.27
CA ILE A 79 1.37 -3.10 9.35
C ILE A 79 1.19 -2.43 10.71
N ASP A 80 1.90 -1.33 10.97
CA ASP A 80 1.88 -0.62 12.27
C ASP A 80 0.49 -0.13 12.65
N ILE A 81 -0.32 0.23 11.64
CA ILE A 81 -1.70 0.65 11.86
C ILE A 81 -2.72 -0.45 11.58
N GLY A 82 -2.32 -1.68 11.25
CA GLY A 82 -3.22 -2.82 11.05
C GLY A 82 -4.22 -2.64 9.90
N ILE A 83 -3.73 -2.36 8.69
CA ILE A 83 -4.49 -2.47 7.44
C ILE A 83 -3.73 -3.33 6.42
N TYR A 84 -4.43 -3.80 5.39
CA TYR A 84 -3.79 -4.52 4.27
C TYR A 84 -2.99 -3.57 3.36
N VAL A 85 -2.03 -4.11 2.61
CA VAL A 85 -1.15 -3.38 1.67
C VAL A 85 -0.83 -4.22 0.44
#